data_AF-A0A830CNJ1-F1
#
_entry.id   AF-A0A830CNJ1-F1
#
_cell.length_a   1.000
_cell.length_b   1.000
_cell.length_c   1.000
_cell.angle_alpha   90.00
_cell.angle_beta   90.00
_cell.angle_gamma   90.00
#
_symmetry.space_group_name_H-M   'P 1'
#
loop_
_entity.id
_entity.type
_entity.pdbx_description
1 polymer ?
#
loop_
_entity_poly.entity_id
_entity_poly.type
_entity_poly.pdbx_seq_one_letter_code
_entity_poly.pdbx_strand_id
1 'polypeptide(L)'
;MDKFAALKTAVDTAELVDAHAHNIVAVDSNFPFLNCFSEATGEALSYAPHTINFKRSLREIAELYGSDDLSLDAVQEYRSRSGVESVTDKCLKAANISAIFIDDGLELDKKLEIEWHKKFVSFVGRIVRIERVAEKILDEVHLFDILIYPLPVGP
;
A
#
# COMPACT_ATOMS: atom_id res chain seq x y z
N MET A 1 -35.83 -13.93 -8.01
CA MET A 1 -34.57 -14.45 -7.42
C MET A 1 -33.43 -13.74 -8.14
N ASP A 2 -32.49 -13.15 -7.41
CA ASP A 2 -31.28 -12.59 -8.02
C ASP A 2 -30.49 -13.73 -8.66
N LYS A 3 -30.33 -13.66 -9.98
CA LYS A 3 -29.68 -14.67 -10.81
C LYS A 3 -28.25 -14.97 -10.35
N PHE A 4 -27.60 -14.01 -9.70
CA PHE A 4 -26.21 -14.11 -9.27
C PHE A 4 -26.03 -14.12 -7.76
N ALA A 5 -27.09 -14.34 -6.98
CA ALA A 5 -27.02 -14.31 -5.51
C ALA A 5 -25.89 -15.21 -4.97
N ALA A 6 -25.80 -16.46 -5.44
CA ALA A 6 -24.77 -17.40 -4.99
C ALA A 6 -23.34 -16.94 -5.38
N LEU A 7 -23.16 -16.38 -6.57
CA LEU A 7 -21.87 -15.85 -7.02
C LEU A 7 -21.48 -14.62 -6.19
N LYS A 8 -22.44 -13.71 -5.95
CA LYS A 8 -22.22 -12.52 -5.13
C LYS A 8 -21.79 -12.92 -3.71
N THR A 9 -22.52 -13.84 -3.08
CA THR A 9 -22.12 -14.36 -1.76
C THR A 9 -20.73 -14.97 -1.81
N ALA A 10 -20.42 -15.80 -2.80
CA ALA A 10 -19.09 -16.41 -2.91
C ALA A 10 -17.96 -15.37 -3.05
N VAL A 11 -18.17 -14.32 -3.84
CA VAL A 11 -17.19 -13.22 -4.00
C VAL A 11 -17.07 -12.40 -2.72
N ASP A 12 -18.19 -12.01 -2.11
CA ASP A 12 -18.22 -11.15 -0.92
C ASP A 12 -17.66 -11.86 0.33
N THR A 13 -17.67 -13.19 0.38
CA THR A 13 -17.15 -13.97 1.53
C THR A 13 -15.78 -14.62 1.29
N ALA A 14 -15.21 -14.51 0.08
CA ALA A 14 -13.91 -15.08 -0.19
C ALA A 14 -12.81 -14.35 0.59
N GLU A 15 -11.89 -15.09 1.19
CA GLU A 15 -10.67 -14.50 1.77
C GLU A 15 -9.74 -14.03 0.65
N LEU A 16 -9.16 -12.84 0.85
CA LEU A 16 -8.27 -12.21 -0.12
C LEU A 16 -6.81 -12.48 0.22
N VAL A 17 -6.03 -12.78 -0.82
CA VAL A 17 -4.57 -12.74 -0.79
C VAL A 17 -4.13 -11.51 -1.58
N ASP A 18 -3.61 -10.52 -0.88
CA ASP A 18 -3.01 -9.36 -1.54
C ASP A 18 -1.59 -9.72 -1.98
N ALA A 19 -1.43 -9.96 -3.28
CA ALA A 19 -0.18 -10.43 -3.85
C ALA A 19 0.85 -9.31 -4.07
N HIS A 20 0.50 -8.03 -3.87
CA HIS A 20 1.45 -6.92 -4.03
C HIS A 20 0.99 -5.66 -3.29
N ALA A 21 1.57 -5.43 -2.12
CA ALA A 21 1.39 -4.24 -1.31
C ALA A 21 2.73 -3.58 -0.94
N HIS A 22 2.66 -2.42 -0.30
CA HIS A 22 3.81 -1.73 0.30
C HIS A 22 3.65 -1.61 1.81
N ASN A 23 4.76 -1.32 2.51
CA ASN A 23 4.76 -1.15 3.95
C ASN A 23 3.81 -0.03 4.40
N ILE A 24 3.13 -0.28 5.52
CA ILE A 24 2.42 0.78 6.26
C ILE A 24 3.46 1.66 6.96
N VAL A 25 3.19 2.97 7.02
CA VAL A 25 4.03 3.96 7.73
C VAL A 25 3.46 4.30 9.10
N ALA A 26 4.33 4.71 10.02
CA ALA A 26 3.93 5.19 11.35
C ALA A 26 3.04 6.45 11.27
N VAL A 27 2.28 6.73 12.34
CA VAL A 27 1.34 7.89 12.40
C VAL A 27 2.07 9.22 12.23
N ASP A 28 3.31 9.30 12.67
CA ASP A 28 4.15 10.50 12.60
C ASP A 28 5.05 10.53 11.35
N SER A 29 4.79 9.68 10.35
CA SER A 29 5.42 9.75 9.02
C SER A 29 5.06 11.05 8.30
N ASN A 30 6.00 11.53 7.49
CA ASN A 30 5.81 12.68 6.61
C ASN A 30 5.07 12.31 5.32
N PHE A 31 4.77 11.03 5.10
CA PHE A 31 4.01 10.57 3.95
C PHE A 31 2.57 11.10 4.01
N PRO A 32 2.16 12.00 3.08
CA PRO A 32 0.84 12.61 3.16
C PRO A 32 -0.25 11.57 2.95
N PHE A 33 -1.28 11.60 3.81
CA PHE A 33 -2.42 10.68 3.64
C PHE A 33 -3.13 10.85 2.29
N LEU A 34 -3.06 12.04 1.69
CA LEU A 34 -3.62 12.30 0.36
C LEU A 34 -2.97 11.45 -0.74
N ASN A 35 -1.70 11.06 -0.58
CA ASN A 35 -1.01 10.17 -1.51
C ASN A 35 -1.60 8.75 -1.54
N CYS A 36 -2.34 8.33 -0.51
CA CYS A 36 -3.10 7.08 -0.56
C CYS A 36 -4.22 7.08 -1.62
N PHE A 37 -4.57 8.25 -2.17
CA PHE A 37 -5.61 8.40 -3.20
C PHE A 37 -5.04 8.79 -4.57
N SER A 38 -3.74 9.10 -4.67
CA SER A 38 -3.11 9.58 -5.89
C SER A 38 -1.58 9.48 -5.85
N GLU A 39 -0.99 9.05 -6.96
CA GLU A 39 0.45 9.12 -7.22
C GLU A 39 0.94 10.51 -7.63
N ALA A 40 0.04 11.50 -7.69
CA ALA A 40 0.42 12.86 -8.04
C ALA A 40 1.37 13.48 -7.00
N THR A 41 2.29 14.31 -7.47
CA THR A 41 3.27 15.01 -6.62
C THR A 41 3.21 16.51 -6.86
N GLY A 42 3.69 17.30 -5.90
CA GLY A 42 3.73 18.75 -6.02
C GLY A 42 2.33 19.35 -6.19
N GLU A 43 2.21 20.37 -7.05
CA GLU A 43 0.94 21.06 -7.29
C GLU A 43 -0.17 20.12 -7.76
N ALA A 44 0.16 19.09 -8.55
CA ALA A 44 -0.83 18.14 -9.08
C ALA A 44 -1.57 17.38 -7.97
N LEU A 45 -0.91 17.12 -6.83
CA LEU A 45 -1.53 16.43 -5.69
C LEU A 45 -2.72 17.21 -5.11
N SER A 46 -2.70 18.54 -5.20
CA SER A 46 -3.81 19.39 -4.74
C SER A 46 -5.12 19.15 -5.51
N TYR A 47 -5.06 18.53 -6.69
CA TYR A 47 -6.23 18.16 -7.48
C TYR A 47 -6.76 16.75 -7.19
N ALA A 48 -6.04 15.93 -6.39
CA ALA A 48 -6.49 14.60 -6.01
C ALA A 48 -7.93 14.58 -5.41
N PRO A 49 -8.35 15.56 -4.59
CA PRO A 49 -9.72 15.63 -4.06
C PRO A 49 -10.83 15.73 -5.13
N HIS A 50 -10.50 16.17 -6.35
CA HIS A 50 -11.46 16.29 -7.44
C HIS A 50 -11.66 14.97 -8.21
N THR A 51 -10.82 13.97 -7.98
CA THR A 51 -10.88 12.68 -8.68
C THR A 51 -12.01 11.78 -8.16
N ILE A 52 -12.46 10.86 -9.01
CA ILE A 52 -13.45 9.85 -8.60
C ILE A 52 -12.90 8.88 -7.55
N ASN A 53 -11.61 8.54 -7.64
CA ASN A 53 -10.93 7.66 -6.68
C ASN A 53 -11.01 8.25 -5.27
N PHE A 54 -10.59 9.51 -5.11
CA PHE A 54 -10.66 10.18 -3.82
C PHE A 54 -12.09 10.23 -3.26
N LYS A 55 -13.06 10.71 -4.05
CA LYS A 55 -14.45 10.89 -3.57
C LYS A 55 -15.11 9.57 -3.18
N ARG A 56 -14.81 8.49 -3.91
CA ARG A 56 -15.32 7.16 -3.59
C ARG A 56 -14.67 6.62 -2.32
N SER A 57 -13.33 6.61 -2.28
CA SER A 57 -12.58 6.04 -1.16
C SER A 57 -12.80 6.82 0.14
N LEU A 58 -12.94 8.14 0.09
CA LEU A 58 -13.27 8.95 1.27
C LEU A 58 -14.61 8.53 1.88
N ARG A 59 -15.63 8.33 1.05
CA ARG A 59 -16.95 7.86 1.51
C ARG A 59 -16.86 6.46 2.11
N GLU A 60 -16.22 5.52 1.42
CA GLU A 60 -16.09 4.13 1.91
C GLU A 60 -15.30 4.05 3.23
N ILE A 61 -14.24 4.86 3.37
CA ILE A 61 -13.45 4.94 4.62
C ILE A 61 -14.26 5.61 5.74
N ALA A 62 -14.99 6.69 5.45
CA ALA A 62 -15.83 7.35 6.44
C ALA A 62 -16.94 6.42 6.95
N GLU A 63 -17.60 5.69 6.05
CA GLU A 63 -18.59 4.65 6.38
C GLU A 63 -17.94 3.55 7.24
N LEU A 64 -16.77 3.05 6.85
CA LEU A 64 -16.03 2.06 7.64
C LEU A 64 -15.70 2.58 9.04
N TYR A 65 -15.30 3.84 9.17
CA TYR A 65 -14.96 4.46 10.45
C TYR A 65 -16.20 4.84 11.28
N GLY A 66 -17.39 4.84 10.70
CA GLY A 66 -18.63 5.28 11.33
C GLY A 66 -18.67 6.79 11.53
N SER A 67 -18.06 7.55 10.62
CA SER A 67 -18.05 9.01 10.61
C SER A 67 -19.19 9.54 9.75
N ASP A 68 -20.03 10.40 10.32
CA ASP A 68 -21.07 11.13 9.57
C ASP A 68 -20.49 12.33 8.78
N ASP A 69 -19.26 12.76 9.11
CA ASP A 69 -18.55 13.79 8.37
C ASP A 69 -17.73 13.17 7.22
N LEU A 70 -18.05 13.56 5.99
CA LEU A 70 -17.38 13.17 4.75
C LEU A 70 -16.28 14.18 4.38
N SER A 71 -15.33 14.37 5.29
CA SER A 71 -14.18 15.25 5.10
C SER A 71 -12.86 14.49 5.26
N LEU A 72 -11.82 14.95 4.55
CA LEU A 72 -10.48 14.39 4.70
C LEU A 72 -9.97 14.57 6.14
N ASP A 73 -10.25 15.73 6.73
CA ASP A 73 -9.85 16.08 8.09
C ASP A 73 -10.48 15.13 9.12
N ALA A 74 -11.77 14.81 9.02
CA ALA A 74 -12.43 13.87 9.93
C ALA A 74 -11.82 12.45 9.84
N VAL A 75 -11.52 12.00 8.62
CA VAL A 75 -10.84 10.71 8.40
C VAL A 75 -9.42 10.73 8.97
N GLN A 76 -8.66 11.81 8.80
CA GLN A 76 -7.32 11.95 9.36
C GLN A 76 -7.33 12.05 10.89
N GLU A 77 -8.30 12.75 11.48
CA GLU A 77 -8.48 12.85 12.92
C GLU A 77 -8.80 11.47 13.51
N TYR A 78 -9.72 10.72 12.90
CA TYR A 78 -10.03 9.36 13.31
C TYR A 78 -8.78 8.47 13.30
N ARG A 79 -7.99 8.53 12.22
CA ARG A 79 -6.74 7.76 12.09
C ARG A 79 -5.74 8.12 13.17
N SER A 80 -5.55 9.42 13.41
CA SER A 80 -4.61 9.93 14.42
C SER A 80 -5.01 9.49 15.82
N ARG A 81 -6.31 9.60 16.16
CA ARG A 81 -6.84 9.21 17.47
C ARG A 81 -6.84 7.70 17.70
N SER A 82 -7.15 6.91 16.68
CA SER A 82 -7.27 5.45 16.80
C SER A 82 -5.91 4.74 16.78
N GLY A 83 -4.91 5.36 16.15
CA GLY A 83 -3.57 4.79 16.00
C GLY A 83 -3.45 3.79 14.86
N VAL A 84 -2.22 3.61 14.38
CA VAL A 84 -1.92 2.82 13.17
C VAL A 84 -2.34 1.35 13.29
N GLU A 85 -2.15 0.72 14.44
CA GLU A 85 -2.52 -0.70 14.63
C GLU A 85 -4.03 -0.92 14.53
N SER A 86 -4.83 -0.09 15.22
CA SER A 86 -6.29 -0.19 15.22
C SER A 86 -6.87 0.08 13.83
N VAL A 87 -6.37 1.10 13.14
CA VAL A 87 -6.77 1.42 11.76
C VAL A 87 -6.42 0.27 10.81
N THR A 88 -5.22 -0.28 10.92
CA THR A 88 -4.75 -1.38 10.06
C THR A 88 -5.60 -2.63 10.27
N ASP A 89 -5.81 -3.03 11.52
CA ASP A 89 -6.64 -4.18 11.88
C ASP A 89 -8.06 -4.03 11.33
N LYS A 90 -8.67 -2.85 11.51
CA LYS A 90 -10.01 -2.56 11.02
C LYS A 90 -10.12 -2.64 9.50
N CYS A 91 -9.17 -2.04 8.77
CA CYS A 91 -9.18 -2.04 7.31
C CYS A 91 -8.93 -3.44 6.73
N LEU A 92 -7.94 -4.18 7.24
CA LEU A 92 -7.61 -5.51 6.73
C LEU A 92 -8.73 -6.53 7.01
N LYS A 93 -9.36 -6.45 8.19
CA LYS A 93 -10.54 -7.28 8.50
C LYS A 93 -11.74 -6.94 7.62
N ALA A 94 -12.02 -5.66 7.39
CA ALA A 94 -13.12 -5.25 6.52
C ALA A 94 -12.92 -5.70 5.06
N ALA A 95 -11.67 -5.79 4.60
CA ALA A 95 -11.31 -6.29 3.29
C ALA A 95 -11.21 -7.83 3.21
N ASN A 96 -11.39 -8.54 4.33
CA ASN A 96 -11.23 -10.00 4.43
C ASN A 96 -9.87 -10.51 3.92
N ILE A 97 -8.80 -9.75 4.18
CA ILE A 97 -7.45 -10.12 3.73
C ILE A 97 -6.84 -11.11 4.71
N SER A 98 -6.45 -12.29 4.23
CA SER A 98 -5.84 -13.36 5.06
C SER A 98 -4.32 -13.46 4.88
N ALA A 99 -3.78 -12.96 3.77
CA ALA A 99 -2.34 -12.93 3.48
C ALA A 99 -1.94 -11.70 2.66
N ILE A 100 -0.74 -11.17 2.91
CA ILE A 100 -0.20 -9.99 2.22
C ILE A 100 1.23 -10.25 1.78
N PHE A 101 1.57 -9.87 0.55
CA PHE A 101 2.94 -9.85 0.06
C PHE A 101 3.42 -8.40 -0.07
N ILE A 102 4.48 -8.05 0.66
CA ILE A 102 4.96 -6.68 0.80
C ILE A 102 6.25 -6.51 -0.02
N ASP A 103 6.21 -5.61 -0.99
CA ASP A 103 7.39 -5.03 -1.61
C ASP A 103 7.94 -3.91 -0.72
N ASP A 104 9.05 -4.21 -0.06
CA ASP A 104 9.77 -3.30 0.85
C ASP A 104 10.82 -2.44 0.17
N GLY A 105 10.94 -2.52 -1.16
CA GLY A 105 11.87 -1.74 -1.97
C GLY A 105 11.44 -0.31 -2.23
N LEU A 106 10.24 0.10 -1.81
CA LEU A 106 9.79 1.49 -1.84
C LEU A 106 10.40 2.28 -0.67
N GLU A 107 10.99 3.42 -0.97
CA GLU A 107 11.51 4.35 0.04
C GLU A 107 10.36 5.14 0.65
N LEU A 108 10.03 4.81 1.89
CA LEU A 108 9.02 5.49 2.68
C LEU A 108 9.62 5.81 4.05
N ASP A 109 9.41 7.03 4.53
CA ASP A 109 9.88 7.42 5.85
C ASP A 109 9.05 6.72 6.93
N LYS A 110 9.73 6.24 7.98
CA LYS A 110 9.09 5.56 9.12
C LYS A 110 8.18 4.39 8.70
N LYS A 111 8.53 3.68 7.63
CA LYS A 111 7.85 2.44 7.25
C LYS A 111 8.02 1.38 8.35
N LEU A 112 6.95 0.66 8.62
CA LEU A 112 6.92 -0.42 9.60
C LEU A 112 7.50 -1.69 8.95
N GLU A 113 8.32 -2.41 9.70
CA GLU A 113 8.98 -3.63 9.23
C GLU A 113 7.96 -4.71 8.84
N ILE A 114 8.37 -5.61 7.94
CA ILE A 114 7.50 -6.69 7.43
C ILE A 114 6.91 -7.52 8.59
N GLU A 115 7.71 -7.82 9.61
CA GLU A 115 7.29 -8.60 10.78
C GLU A 115 6.14 -7.95 11.56
N TRP A 116 6.04 -6.61 11.56
CA TRP A 116 4.95 -5.91 12.25
C TRP A 116 3.56 -6.27 11.66
N HIS A 117 3.50 -6.56 10.36
CA HIS A 117 2.24 -6.87 9.66
C HIS A 117 1.67 -8.24 10.03
N LYS A 118 2.49 -9.15 10.58
CA LYS A 118 2.05 -10.49 11.04
C LYS A 118 1.08 -10.45 12.21
N LYS A 119 0.90 -9.29 12.84
CA LYS A 119 -0.12 -9.07 13.88
C LYS A 119 -1.55 -9.13 13.34
N PHE A 120 -1.76 -8.88 12.05
CA PHE A 120 -3.10 -8.64 11.49
C PHE A 120 -3.57 -9.72 10.52
N VAL A 121 -2.65 -10.45 9.90
CA VAL A 121 -2.94 -11.46 8.87
C VAL A 121 -2.18 -12.75 9.15
N SER A 122 -2.68 -13.87 8.62
CA SER A 122 -2.12 -15.20 8.88
C SER A 122 -0.73 -15.39 8.24
N PHE A 123 -0.46 -14.69 7.14
CA PHE A 123 0.78 -14.80 6.39
C PHE A 123 1.23 -13.45 5.84
N VAL A 124 2.53 -13.18 5.97
CA VAL A 124 3.18 -12.03 5.33
C VAL A 124 4.39 -12.52 4.54
N GLY A 125 4.35 -12.31 3.22
CA GLY A 125 5.46 -12.59 2.32
C GLY A 125 6.25 -11.33 1.98
N ARG A 126 7.55 -11.48 1.71
CA ARG A 126 8.40 -10.39 1.20
C ARG A 126 8.54 -10.52 -0.32
N ILE A 127 8.33 -9.42 -1.03
CA ILE A 127 8.66 -9.26 -2.45
C ILE A 127 10.00 -8.55 -2.55
N VAL A 128 10.92 -9.09 -3.35
CA VAL A 128 12.20 -8.44 -3.63
C VAL A 128 12.08 -7.58 -4.87
N ARG A 129 12.19 -6.25 -4.70
CA ARG A 129 12.32 -5.31 -5.83
C ARG A 129 13.70 -5.41 -6.46
N ILE A 130 13.79 -6.17 -7.56
CA ILE A 130 15.06 -6.53 -8.20
C ILE A 130 15.84 -5.30 -8.69
N GLU A 131 15.14 -4.24 -9.10
CA GLU A 131 15.72 -2.97 -9.55
C GLU A 131 16.54 -2.33 -8.44
N ARG A 132 16.05 -2.41 -7.20
CA ARG A 132 16.73 -1.83 -6.02
C ARG A 132 17.95 -2.63 -5.60
N VAL A 133 17.93 -3.94 -5.86
CA VAL A 133 19.10 -4.80 -5.69
C VAL A 133 20.14 -4.51 -6.77
N ALA A 134 19.70 -4.38 -8.03
CA ALA A 134 20.58 -4.07 -9.16
C ALA A 134 21.28 -2.70 -8.98
N GLU A 135 20.56 -1.67 -8.56
CA GLU A 135 21.11 -0.34 -8.27
C GLU A 135 22.22 -0.39 -7.21
N LYS A 136 22.01 -1.11 -6.10
CA LYS A 136 23.05 -1.29 -5.07
C LYS A 136 24.31 -1.98 -5.60
N ILE A 137 24.14 -3.01 -6.42
CA ILE A 137 25.27 -3.70 -7.05
C ILE A 137 26.01 -2.75 -8.01
N LEU A 138 25.28 -1.94 -8.78
CA LEU A 138 25.89 -0.96 -9.68
C LEU A 138 26.72 0.09 -8.94
N ASP A 139 26.19 0.59 -7.82
CA ASP A 139 26.88 1.56 -6.96
C ASP A 139 28.15 0.97 -6.31
N GLU A 140 28.11 -0.31 -5.91
CA GLU A 140 29.24 -0.99 -5.28
C GLU A 140 30.36 -1.33 -6.25
N VAL A 141 30.03 -1.73 -7.48
CA VAL A 141 31.02 -2.33 -8.39
C VAL A 141 31.54 -1.35 -9.46
N HIS A 142 31.13 -0.07 -9.46
CA HIS A 142 31.48 0.91 -10.50
C HIS A 142 31.35 0.32 -11.93
N LEU A 143 30.35 -0.55 -12.13
CA LEU A 143 30.32 -1.59 -13.16
C LEU A 143 29.95 -1.08 -14.58
N PHE A 144 30.09 0.22 -14.83
CA PHE A 144 29.76 0.82 -16.12
C PHE A 144 30.53 0.14 -17.28
N ASP A 145 31.72 -0.40 -17.01
CA ASP A 145 32.56 -1.04 -18.02
C ASP A 145 32.13 -2.48 -18.42
N ILE A 146 31.35 -3.20 -17.61
CA ILE A 146 30.99 -4.62 -17.89
C ILE A 146 29.55 -4.77 -18.40
N LEU A 147 28.61 -3.89 -18.01
CA LEU A 147 27.20 -4.00 -18.42
C LEU A 147 26.89 -3.40 -19.79
N ILE A 148 27.67 -2.40 -20.24
CA ILE A 148 27.46 -1.75 -21.54
C ILE A 148 28.37 -2.31 -22.63
N TYR A 149 29.59 -2.73 -22.26
CA TYR A 149 30.52 -3.39 -23.17
C TYR A 149 30.65 -4.87 -22.81
N PRO A 150 29.91 -5.78 -23.47
CA PRO A 150 30.27 -7.19 -23.38
C PRO A 150 31.74 -7.31 -23.81
N LEU A 151 32.57 -7.86 -22.93
CA LEU A 151 33.96 -8.19 -23.25
C LEU A 151 33.99 -8.88 -24.61
N PRO A 152 34.91 -8.51 -25.52
CA PRO A 152 34.99 -9.14 -26.82
C PRO A 152 35.10 -10.65 -26.59
N VAL A 153 34.10 -11.39 -27.05
CA VAL A 153 34.19 -12.83 -27.18
C VAL A 153 35.43 -13.09 -28.04
N GLY A 154 36.47 -13.61 -27.38
CA GLY A 154 37.74 -13.93 -28.01
C GLY A 154 37.56 -14.91 -29.18
N PRO A 155 38.58 -15.01 -30.05
CA PRO A 155 38.49 -15.65 -31.36
C PRO A 155 37.97 -17.09 -31.32
#